data_AF-A0ABD5S109-F1
#
_entry.id   AF-A0ABD5S109-F1
#
_cell.length_a   1.000
_cell.length_b   1.000
_cell.length_c   1.000
_cell.angle_alpha   90.00
_cell.angle_beta   90.00
_cell.angle_gamma   90.00
#
_symmetry.space_group_name_H-M   'P 1'
#
loop_
_entity.id
_entity.type
_entity.pdbx_description
1 polymer ?
#
loop_
_entity_poly.entity_id
_entity_poly.type
_entity_poly.pdbx_seq_one_letter_code
_entity_poly.pdbx_strand_id
1 'polypeptide(L)'
;DAVRAALEAVRAEMDADVAVDHIASLGEGVGSGIFHDDGLSERQREVFELARKRGYYTWPREVSASDLADELALSKATVLEHLRKAEAKLLDPE
;
A
#
# COMPACT_ATOMS: atom_id res chain seq x y z
N ASP A 1 22.71 -1.70 -10.03
CA ASP A 1 24.04 -1.06 -10.14
C ASP A 1 24.00 0.42 -10.49
N ALA A 2 23.29 0.85 -11.54
CA ALA A 2 23.26 2.27 -11.94
C ALA A 2 22.82 3.25 -10.82
N VAL A 3 21.77 2.92 -10.06
CA VAL A 3 21.27 3.78 -8.95
C VAL A 3 22.32 3.96 -7.85
N ARG A 4 23.07 2.89 -7.51
CA ARG A 4 24.12 2.95 -6.48
C ARG A 4 25.27 3.86 -6.92
N ALA A 5 25.71 3.72 -8.17
CA ALA A 5 26.77 4.56 -8.72
C ALA A 5 26.38 6.05 -8.75
N ALA A 6 25.11 6.36 -9.07
CA ALA A 6 24.60 7.73 -9.04
C ALA A 6 24.59 8.32 -7.61
N LEU A 7 24.16 7.54 -6.61
CA LEU A 7 24.17 7.97 -5.21
C LEU A 7 25.58 8.22 -4.68
N GLU A 8 26.54 7.35 -5.04
CA GLU A 8 27.95 7.52 -4.66
C GLU A 8 28.57 8.78 -5.28
N ALA A 9 28.24 9.10 -6.54
CA ALA A 9 28.68 10.33 -7.19
C ALA A 9 28.16 11.58 -6.44
N VAL A 10 26.87 11.60 -6.06
CA VAL A 10 26.29 12.72 -5.30
C VAL A 10 26.93 12.87 -3.93
N ARG A 11 27.16 11.78 -3.20
CA ARG A 11 27.85 11.81 -1.90
C ARG A 11 29.25 12.43 -2.02
N ALA A 12 29.99 12.06 -3.07
CA ALA A 12 31.36 12.54 -3.28
C ALA A 12 31.43 13.98 -3.79
N GLU A 13 30.54 14.40 -4.69
CA GLU A 13 30.54 15.75 -5.25
C GLU A 13 30.05 16.81 -4.25
N MET A 14 29.04 16.45 -3.45
CA MET A 14 28.33 17.40 -2.58
C MET A 14 28.74 17.30 -1.11
N ASP A 15 29.68 16.40 -0.76
CA ASP A 15 30.06 16.07 0.62
C ASP A 15 28.84 15.80 1.53
N ALA A 16 27.89 15.01 1.00
CA ALA A 16 26.58 14.80 1.60
C ALA A 16 26.42 13.38 2.14
N ASP A 17 25.85 13.25 3.34
CA ASP A 17 25.39 11.99 3.90
C ASP A 17 24.03 11.61 3.31
N VAL A 18 24.03 10.68 2.35
CA VAL A 18 22.81 10.21 1.69
C VAL A 18 22.44 8.84 2.22
N ALA A 19 21.33 8.71 2.95
CA ALA A 19 20.75 7.42 3.31
C ALA A 19 19.66 7.02 2.31
N VAL A 20 19.61 5.74 1.95
CA VAL A 20 18.49 5.19 1.19
C VAL A 20 17.53 4.58 2.20
N ASP A 21 16.36 5.20 2.33
CA ASP A 21 15.33 4.73 3.25
C ASP A 21 14.53 3.58 2.61
N HIS A 22 14.07 3.78 1.37
CA HIS A 22 13.31 2.77 0.63
C HIS A 22 13.66 2.74 -0.87
N ILE A 23 13.68 1.53 -1.46
CA ILE A 23 13.76 1.30 -2.90
C ILE A 23 12.58 0.43 -3.31
N ALA A 24 11.62 1.00 -4.05
CA ALA A 24 10.52 0.26 -4.64
C ALA A 24 10.71 0.14 -6.16
N SER A 25 10.44 -1.05 -6.72
CA SER A 25 10.36 -1.25 -8.16
C SER A 25 8.96 -0.94 -8.61
N LEU A 26 8.79 0.13 -9.38
CA LEU A 26 7.51 0.46 -10.01
C LEU A 26 7.27 -0.50 -11.18
N GLY A 27 6.51 -1.57 -10.95
CA GLY A 27 5.93 -2.34 -12.03
C GLY A 27 4.89 -1.50 -12.78
N GLU A 28 4.79 -1.66 -14.10
CA GLU A 28 3.76 -1.02 -14.91
C GLU A 28 2.37 -1.49 -14.45
N GLY A 29 1.72 -0.69 -13.59
CA GLY A 29 0.40 -1.00 -13.07
C GLY A 29 0.04 -0.18 -11.83
N VAL A 30 -0.52 1.01 -12.06
CA VAL A 30 -1.37 1.77 -11.14
C VAL A 30 -0.77 2.12 -9.76
N GLY A 31 -0.17 3.31 -9.70
CA GLY A 31 -0.26 4.18 -8.51
C GLY A 31 0.64 3.83 -7.33
N SER A 32 1.96 3.88 -7.52
CA SER A 32 2.89 3.96 -6.38
C SER A 32 3.20 5.43 -6.09
N GLY A 33 2.37 6.01 -5.24
CA GLY A 33 2.69 7.24 -4.54
C GLY A 33 2.53 6.95 -3.06
N ILE A 34 3.63 7.04 -2.32
CA ILE A 34 3.69 7.18 -0.85
C ILE A 34 3.26 5.94 -0.02
N PHE A 35 2.42 5.04 -0.55
CA PHE A 35 1.89 3.89 0.19
C PHE A 35 2.59 2.58 -0.20
N HIS A 36 3.50 2.10 0.65
CA HIS A 36 4.14 0.79 0.48
C HIS A 36 3.13 -0.33 0.75
N ASP A 37 2.68 -1.00 -0.31
CA ASP A 37 1.84 -2.19 -0.15
C ASP A 37 2.65 -3.44 0.29
N ASP A 38 3.99 -3.33 0.27
CA ASP A 38 4.96 -4.40 0.52
C ASP A 38 4.76 -5.10 1.88
N GLY A 39 4.17 -4.40 2.86
CA GLY A 39 3.86 -4.94 4.18
C GLY A 39 2.55 -5.74 4.27
N LEU A 40 1.65 -5.65 3.28
CA LEU A 40 0.33 -6.28 3.35
C LEU A 40 0.44 -7.80 3.16
N SER A 41 -0.29 -8.56 3.98
CA SER A 41 -0.52 -9.97 3.65
C SER A 41 -1.40 -10.08 2.39
N GLU A 42 -1.33 -11.21 1.70
CA GLU A 42 -2.15 -11.46 0.50
C GLU A 42 -3.63 -11.17 0.76
N ARG A 43 -4.16 -11.64 1.91
CA ARG A 43 -5.57 -11.42 2.26
C ARG A 43 -5.89 -9.96 2.61
N GLN A 44 -4.96 -9.24 3.23
CA GLN A 44 -5.13 -7.80 3.51
C GLN A 44 -5.18 -7.00 2.21
N ARG A 45 -4.26 -7.31 1.29
CA ARG A 45 -4.19 -6.70 -0.05
C ARG A 45 -5.44 -6.98 -0.87
N GLU A 46 -5.87 -8.24 -0.93
CA GLU A 46 -7.08 -8.64 -1.67
C GLU A 46 -8.33 -7.90 -1.17
N VAL A 47 -8.55 -7.87 0.15
CA VAL A 47 -9.70 -7.20 0.76
C VAL A 47 -9.64 -5.68 0.51
N PHE A 48 -8.46 -5.07 0.65
CA PHE A 48 -8.25 -3.64 0.43
C PHE A 48 -8.46 -3.23 -1.03
N GLU A 49 -7.88 -3.98 -1.97
CA GLU A 49 -8.03 -3.71 -3.41
C GLU A 49 -9.47 -3.90 -3.87
N LEU A 50 -10.18 -4.93 -3.35
CA LEU A 50 -11.60 -5.08 -3.61
C LEU A 50 -12.40 -3.88 -3.07
N ALA A 51 -12.13 -3.46 -1.83
CA ALA A 51 -12.78 -2.31 -1.22
C ALA A 51 -12.58 -1.03 -2.05
N ARG A 52 -11.34 -0.77 -2.52
CA ARG A 52 -11.05 0.36 -3.43
C ARG A 52 -11.83 0.25 -4.73
N LYS A 53 -11.76 -0.91 -5.39
CA LYS A 53 -12.39 -1.16 -6.69
C LYS A 53 -13.92 -1.04 -6.66
N ARG A 54 -14.54 -1.40 -5.53
CA ARG A 54 -16.00 -1.41 -5.35
C ARG A 54 -16.54 -0.11 -4.76
N GLY A 55 -15.68 0.89 -4.52
CA GLY A 55 -16.12 2.19 -3.99
C GLY A 55 -16.46 2.16 -2.49
N TYR A 56 -15.82 1.29 -1.71
CA TYR A 56 -15.96 1.30 -0.25
C TYR A 56 -15.41 2.61 0.37
N TYR A 57 -14.42 3.22 -0.26
CA TYR A 57 -13.78 4.45 0.22
C TYR A 57 -14.34 5.73 -0.45
N THR A 58 -15.35 5.63 -1.31
CA THR A 58 -15.93 6.80 -1.98
C THR A 58 -16.93 7.53 -1.10
N TRP A 59 -17.26 8.77 -1.49
CA TRP A 59 -18.34 9.55 -0.88
C TRP A 59 -19.34 10.02 -1.95
N PRO A 60 -20.64 9.64 -1.85
CA PRO A 60 -21.18 8.66 -0.92
C PRO A 60 -20.61 7.26 -1.19
N ARG A 61 -20.48 6.45 -0.13
CA ARG A 61 -19.95 5.08 -0.22
C ARG A 61 -20.83 4.20 -1.10
N GLU A 62 -20.22 3.51 -2.07
CA GLU A 62 -20.94 2.67 -3.05
C GLU A 62 -21.24 1.26 -2.54
N VAL A 63 -20.36 0.69 -1.70
CA VAL A 63 -20.56 -0.63 -1.09
C VAL A 63 -20.26 -0.62 0.41
N SER A 64 -20.96 -1.45 1.17
CA SER A 64 -20.71 -1.67 2.60
C SER A 64 -19.68 -2.78 2.83
N ALA A 65 -19.19 -2.87 4.07
CA ALA A 65 -18.34 -4.00 4.48
C ALA A 65 -19.10 -5.35 4.49
N SER A 66 -20.44 -5.32 4.56
CA SER A 66 -21.25 -6.53 4.42
C SER A 66 -21.25 -7.02 2.97
N ASP A 67 -21.40 -6.10 2.00
CA ASP A 67 -21.38 -6.46 0.58
C ASP A 67 -20.02 -7.06 0.17
N LEU A 68 -18.93 -6.51 0.69
CA LEU A 68 -17.58 -7.07 0.51
C LEU A 68 -17.41 -8.44 1.17
N ALA A 69 -18.03 -8.65 2.34
CA ALA A 69 -17.97 -9.92 3.06
C ALA A 69 -18.71 -11.02 2.30
N ASP A 70 -19.87 -10.71 1.72
CA ASP A 70 -20.63 -11.63 0.88
C ASP A 70 -19.85 -12.00 -0.39
N GLU A 71 -19.18 -11.03 -1.04
CA GLU A 71 -18.36 -11.27 -2.24
C GLU A 71 -17.11 -12.14 -1.94
N LEU A 72 -16.52 -11.99 -0.76
CA LEU A 72 -15.31 -12.72 -0.36
C LEU A 72 -15.58 -14.03 0.38
N ALA A 73 -16.85 -14.37 0.62
CA ALA A 73 -17.28 -15.47 1.49
C ALA A 73 -16.61 -15.42 2.89
N LEU A 74 -16.55 -14.22 3.47
CA LEU A 74 -15.98 -13.94 4.78
C LEU A 74 -17.05 -13.43 5.75
N SER A 75 -16.73 -13.39 7.04
CA SER A 75 -17.54 -12.60 7.98
C SER A 75 -17.26 -11.10 7.80
N LYS A 76 -18.27 -10.27 8.06
CA LYS A 76 -18.09 -8.80 8.12
C LYS A 76 -16.97 -8.39 9.08
N ALA A 77 -16.84 -9.08 10.21
CA ALA A 77 -15.80 -8.80 11.19
C ALA A 77 -14.40 -9.06 10.61
N THR A 78 -14.22 -10.17 9.88
CA THR A 78 -12.97 -10.53 9.21
C THR A 78 -12.59 -9.51 8.14
N VAL A 79 -13.56 -9.05 7.33
CA VAL A 79 -13.32 -7.98 6.35
C VAL A 79 -12.85 -6.70 7.04
N LEU A 80 -13.57 -6.24 8.07
CA LEU A 80 -13.19 -5.02 8.80
C LEU A 80 -11.83 -5.13 9.49
N GLU A 81 -11.47 -6.32 9.98
CA GLU A 81 -10.15 -6.59 10.54
C GLU A 81 -9.05 -6.48 9.47
N HIS A 82 -9.24 -7.09 8.30
CA HIS A 82 -8.30 -7.00 7.19
C HIS A 82 -8.12 -5.57 6.70
N LEU A 83 -9.23 -4.82 6.53
CA LEU A 83 -9.18 -3.42 6.13
C LEU A 83 -8.41 -2.58 7.15
N ARG A 84 -8.71 -2.71 8.45
CA ARG A 84 -8.00 -1.96 9.50
C ARG A 84 -6.52 -2.28 9.54
N LYS A 85 -6.14 -3.56 9.41
CA LYS A 85 -4.74 -3.97 9.36
C LYS A 85 -4.03 -3.49 8.11
N ALA A 86 -4.72 -3.44 6.98
CA ALA A 86 -4.18 -2.91 5.73
C ALA A 86 -3.97 -1.40 5.83
N GLU A 87 -5.00 -0.67 6.26
CA GLU A 87 -4.96 0.78 6.48
C GLU A 87 -3.86 1.19 7.46
N ALA A 88 -3.70 0.48 8.57
CA ALA A 88 -2.62 0.75 9.53
C ALA A 88 -1.22 0.58 8.91
N LYS A 89 -1.03 -0.42 8.04
CA LYS A 89 0.27 -0.63 7.37
C LYS A 89 0.54 0.39 6.28
N LEU A 90 -0.50 0.83 5.58
CA LEU A 90 -0.37 1.81 4.50
C LEU A 90 -0.15 3.21 5.07
N LEU A 91 -0.88 3.58 6.12
CA LEU A 91 -0.84 4.93 6.68
C LEU A 91 0.37 5.20 7.58
N ASP A 92 1.15 4.16 7.89
CA ASP A 92 2.33 4.20 8.78
C ASP A 92 2.16 5.16 9.98
N PRO A 93 1.18 4.91 10.87
CA PRO A 93 0.80 5.92 11.84
C PRO A 93 1.84 6.22 12.91
N GLU A 94 2.81 5.33 13.20
CA GLU A 94 4.01 5.53 14.06
C GLU A 94 5.04 4.42 13.87
#